data_AF-A0A9E4W8N3-F1
#
_entry.id   AF-A0A9E4W8N3-F1
#
_cell.length_a   1.000
_cell.length_b   1.000
_cell.length_c   1.000
_cell.angle_alpha   90.00
_cell.angle_beta   90.00
_cell.angle_gamma   90.00
#
_symmetry.space_group_name_H-M   'P 1'
#
loop_
_entity.id
_entity.type
_entity.pdbx_description
1 polymer ?
#
loop_
_entity_poly.entity_id
_entity_poly.type
_entity_poly.pdbx_seq_one_letter_code
_entity_poly.pdbx_strand_id
1 'polypeptide(L)'
;GSSYYGLIHDLFRKANVIPNVAMELDSLEATKRMVEEGLGVALVPEVTIRRELETGALVQVGLSDVDPIRRRIALQYRRNRKRSRAVQAFIDTLAEIYSARLPVS
;
A
#
# COMPACT_ATOMS: atom_id res chain seq x y z
N GLY A 1 -5.15 -2.91 13.07
CA GLY A 1 -4.25 -2.18 12.17
C GLY A 1 -3.29 -3.15 11.49
N SER A 2 -3.48 -3.42 10.20
CA SER A 2 -2.74 -4.48 9.51
C SER A 2 -1.96 -3.92 8.32
N SER A 3 -0.64 -3.88 8.49
CA SER A 3 0.40 -3.72 7.47
C SER A 3 0.85 -2.33 7.02
N TYR A 4 0.05 -1.26 7.07
CA TYR A 4 0.57 0.09 6.75
C TYR A 4 1.06 0.86 7.98
N TYR A 5 0.39 0.67 9.12
CA TYR A 5 0.75 1.28 10.39
C TYR A 5 2.25 1.14 10.72
N GLY A 6 2.80 -0.08 10.67
CA GLY A 6 4.23 -0.30 10.95
C GLY A 6 5.17 0.49 10.04
N LEU A 7 4.87 0.56 8.73
CA LEU A 7 5.66 1.33 7.77
C LEU A 7 5.59 2.83 8.05
N ILE A 8 4.42 3.33 8.40
CA ILE A 8 4.19 4.75 8.73
C ILE A 8 4.91 5.11 10.04
N HIS A 9 4.84 4.26 11.06
CA HIS A 9 5.56 4.47 12.31
C HIS A 9 7.07 4.40 12.14
N ASP A 10 7.57 3.45 11.34
CA ASP A 10 8.99 3.34 11.04
C ASP A 10 9.49 4.56 10.26
N LEU A 11 8.68 5.10 9.34
CA LEU A 11 8.97 6.35 8.63
C LEU A 11 9.18 7.51 9.61
N PHE A 12 8.19 7.80 10.45
CA PHE A 12 8.29 8.91 11.41
C PHE A 12 9.44 8.72 12.41
N ARG A 13 9.67 7.48 12.86
CA ARG A 13 10.79 7.14 13.75
C ARG A 13 12.13 7.44 13.10
N LYS A 14 12.34 7.02 11.84
CA LYS A 14 13.58 7.27 11.10
C LYS A 14 13.82 8.76 10.85
N ALA A 15 12.75 9.52 10.62
CA ALA A 15 12.81 10.96 10.44
C ALA A 15 12.98 11.74 11.77
N ASN A 16 12.94 11.06 12.92
CA ASN A 16 12.92 11.67 14.25
C ASN A 16 11.81 12.71 14.43
N VAL A 17 10.63 12.43 13.87
CA VAL A 17 9.43 13.29 13.92
C VAL A 17 8.35 12.60 14.74
N ILE A 18 7.71 13.34 15.63
CA ILE A 18 6.51 12.90 16.36
C ILE A 18 5.30 13.54 15.70
N PRO A 19 4.45 12.79 14.98
CA PRO A 19 3.28 13.35 14.33
C PRO A 19 2.21 13.74 15.37
N ASN A 20 1.50 14.84 15.11
CA ASN A 20 0.27 15.16 15.82
C ASN A 20 -0.88 14.32 15.24
N VAL A 21 -1.13 13.15 15.83
CA VAL A 21 -2.17 12.23 15.36
C VAL A 21 -3.52 12.66 15.91
N ALA A 22 -4.32 13.33 15.07
CA ALA A 22 -5.69 13.74 15.43
C ALA A 22 -6.67 12.55 15.48
N MET A 23 -6.44 11.52 14.66
CA MET A 23 -7.32 10.36 14.52
C MET A 23 -6.61 9.17 13.89
N GLU A 24 -7.09 7.96 14.23
CA GLU A 24 -6.72 6.71 13.57
C GLU A 24 -8.00 5.99 13.12
N LEU A 25 -8.03 5.57 11.86
CA LEU A 25 -9.20 4.95 11.22
C LEU A 25 -8.76 3.66 10.54
N ASP A 26 -9.62 2.65 10.57
CA ASP A 26 -9.40 1.35 9.92
C ASP A 26 -10.00 1.27 8.50
N SER A 27 -10.73 2.30 8.07
CA SER A 27 -11.36 2.41 6.75
C SER A 27 -10.71 3.49 5.90
N LEU A 28 -10.12 3.10 4.76
CA LEU A 28 -9.57 4.03 3.78
C LEU A 28 -10.63 4.99 3.23
N GLU A 29 -11.86 4.54 3.03
CA GLU A 29 -12.95 5.41 2.57
C GLU A 29 -13.31 6.46 3.62
N ALA A 30 -13.30 6.10 4.90
CA ALA A 30 -13.49 7.08 5.98
C ALA A 30 -12.33 8.07 6.04
N THR A 31 -11.09 7.58 5.93
CA THR A 31 -9.89 8.44 5.87
C THR A 31 -9.96 9.44 4.72
N LYS A 32 -10.30 9.01 3.50
CA LYS A 32 -10.44 9.90 2.34
C LYS A 32 -11.47 10.99 2.58
N ARG A 33 -12.68 10.60 3.00
CA ARG A 33 -13.75 11.56 3.30
C ARG A 33 -13.33 12.59 4.33
N MET A 34 -12.66 12.20 5.41
CA MET A 34 -12.23 13.15 6.43
C MET A 34 -11.18 14.15 5.91
N VAL A 35 -10.30 13.73 5.00
CA VAL A 35 -9.36 14.64 4.33
C VAL A 35 -10.10 15.57 3.36
N GLU A 36 -11.05 15.05 2.57
CA GLU A 36 -11.90 15.84 1.66
C GLU A 36 -12.72 16.91 2.41
N GLU A 37 -13.20 16.60 3.61
CA GLU A 37 -13.91 17.53 4.51
C GLU A 37 -12.97 18.50 5.25
N GLY A 38 -11.67 18.47 4.99
CA GLY A 38 -10.69 19.41 5.55
C GLY A 38 -10.29 19.16 7.00
N LEU A 39 -10.53 17.95 7.53
CA LEU A 39 -10.21 17.61 8.93
C LEU A 39 -8.71 17.32 9.16
N GLY A 40 -7.90 17.30 8.10
CA GLY A 40 -6.45 17.14 8.20
C GLY A 40 -5.83 16.53 6.95
N VAL A 41 -4.67 15.88 7.14
CA VAL A 41 -3.95 15.14 6.10
C VAL A 41 -3.81 13.68 6.50
N ALA A 42 -3.70 12.78 5.52
CA ALA A 42 -3.53 11.35 5.75
C ALA A 42 -2.37 10.78 4.94
N LEU A 43 -1.68 9.79 5.52
CA LEU A 43 -0.66 9.02 4.81
C LEU A 43 -1.27 7.67 4.39
N VAL A 44 -1.53 7.53 3.09
CA VAL A 44 -2.18 6.36 2.49
C VAL A 44 -1.41 5.87 1.25
N PRO A 45 -1.57 4.61 0.82
CA PRO A 45 -0.97 4.14 -0.42
C PRO A 45 -1.58 4.86 -1.63
N GLU A 46 -0.75 5.34 -2.55
CA GLU A 46 -1.22 6.08 -3.73
C GLU A 46 -2.28 5.32 -4.55
N VAL A 47 -2.15 3.99 -4.67
CA VAL A 47 -3.11 3.14 -5.39
C VAL A 47 -4.55 3.25 -4.86
N THR A 48 -4.74 3.68 -3.61
CA THR A 48 -6.07 3.80 -2.99
C THR A 48 -6.75 5.14 -3.22
N ILE A 49 -6.03 6.13 -3.76
CA ILE A 49 -6.52 7.50 -3.99
C ILE A 49 -6.45 7.94 -5.46
N ARG A 50 -6.18 7.01 -6.38
CA ARG A 50 -5.95 7.36 -7.81
C ARG A 50 -7.10 8.16 -8.40
N ARG A 51 -8.34 7.74 -8.12
CA ARG A 51 -9.54 8.43 -8.60
C ARG A 51 -9.60 9.86 -8.07
N GLU A 52 -9.33 10.06 -6.79
CA GLU A 52 -9.41 11.35 -6.12
C GLU A 52 -8.32 12.32 -6.62
N LEU A 53 -7.14 11.79 -6.98
CA LEU A 53 -6.11 12.56 -7.66
C LEU A 53 -6.54 12.96 -9.09
N GLU A 54 -7.12 12.02 -9.85
CA GLU A 54 -7.61 12.28 -11.22
C GLU A 54 -8.74 13.31 -11.25
N THR A 55 -9.63 13.30 -10.25
CA THR A 55 -10.73 14.27 -10.16
C THR A 55 -10.35 15.57 -9.48
N GLY A 56 -9.14 15.67 -8.89
CA GLY A 56 -8.73 16.81 -8.08
C GLY A 56 -9.48 16.95 -6.75
N ALA A 57 -10.14 15.89 -6.28
CA ALA A 57 -10.80 15.87 -4.97
C ALA A 57 -9.78 15.83 -3.83
N LEU A 58 -8.63 15.20 -4.07
CA LEU A 58 -7.47 15.20 -3.19
C LEU A 58 -6.23 15.62 -3.96
N VAL A 59 -5.26 16.19 -3.23
CA VAL A 59 -3.94 16.52 -3.76
C VAL A 59 -2.86 15.75 -3.02
N GLN A 60 -1.80 15.38 -3.73
CA GLN A 60 -0.65 14.71 -3.12
C GLN A 60 0.27 15.75 -2.45
N VAL A 61 0.65 15.48 -1.21
CA VAL A 61 1.68 16.24 -0.50
C VAL A 61 3.01 15.50 -0.63
N GLY A 62 3.99 16.12 -1.28
CA GLY A 62 5.33 15.57 -1.44
C GLY A 62 6.08 15.51 -0.10
N LEU A 63 6.70 14.37 0.20
CA LEU A 63 7.62 14.23 1.32
C LEU A 63 9.06 14.42 0.83
N SER A 64 9.81 15.29 1.50
CA SER A 64 11.24 15.51 1.25
C SER A 64 12.08 14.74 2.27
N ASP A 65 13.33 14.42 1.93
CA ASP A 65 14.29 13.76 2.85
C ASP A 65 13.80 12.44 3.45
N VAL A 66 12.98 11.72 2.69
CA VAL A 66 12.39 10.44 3.09
C VAL A 66 12.83 9.33 2.14
N ASP A 67 13.33 8.23 2.72
CA ASP A 67 13.58 7.01 1.96
C ASP A 67 12.27 6.50 1.32
N PRO A 68 12.29 6.07 0.04
CA PRO A 68 11.11 5.50 -0.60
C PRO A 68 10.51 4.35 0.21
N ILE A 69 9.24 4.49 0.59
CA ILE A 69 8.51 3.44 1.31
C ILE A 69 8.14 2.34 0.33
N ARG A 70 8.96 1.28 0.29
CA ARG A 70 8.73 0.14 -0.60
C ARG A 70 8.06 -0.99 0.14
N ARG A 71 6.88 -1.39 -0.35
CA ARG A 71 6.19 -2.59 0.13
C ARG A 71 6.47 -3.77 -0.78
N ARG A 72 7.04 -4.84 -0.21
CA ARG A 72 7.21 -6.10 -0.94
C ARG A 72 5.89 -6.89 -0.94
N ILE A 73 5.36 -7.17 -2.12
CA ILE A 73 4.25 -8.10 -2.33
C ILE A 73 4.85 -9.47 -2.65
N ALA A 74 4.35 -10.53 -2.00
CA ALA A 74 4.86 -11.88 -2.17
C ALA A 74 3.73 -12.87 -2.48
N LEU A 75 4.00 -13.77 -3.42
CA LEU A 75 3.14 -14.91 -3.72
C LEU A 75 3.62 -16.11 -2.89
N GLN A 76 2.73 -16.72 -2.11
CA GLN A 76 3.05 -17.89 -1.27
C GLN A 76 2.17 -19.09 -1.64
N TYR A 77 2.79 -20.26 -1.80
CA TYR A 77 2.10 -21.53 -2.04
C TYR A 77 2.89 -22.70 -1.46
N ARG A 78 2.19 -23.82 -1.18
CA ARG A 78 2.83 -25.04 -0.66
C ARG A 78 3.65 -25.72 -1.76
N ARG A 79 4.94 -25.99 -1.49
CA ARG A 79 5.88 -26.61 -2.44
C ARG A 79 5.54 -28.06 -2.81
N ASN A 80 5.04 -28.85 -1.85
CA ASN A 80 4.91 -30.32 -1.99
C ASN A 80 3.48 -30.79 -2.28
N ARG A 81 2.62 -29.93 -2.84
CA ARG A 81 1.24 -30.30 -3.20
C ARG A 81 1.04 -30.06 -4.68
N LYS A 82 0.45 -31.03 -5.40
CA LYS A 82 0.06 -30.85 -6.80
C LYS A 82 -0.82 -29.60 -6.91
N ARG A 83 -0.40 -28.65 -7.77
CA ARG A 83 -1.18 -27.46 -8.09
C ARG A 83 -2.35 -27.85 -8.99
N SER A 84 -3.50 -27.20 -8.81
CA SER A 84 -4.56 -27.27 -9.82
C SER A 84 -4.14 -26.47 -11.05
N ARG A 85 -4.76 -26.75 -12.20
CA ARG A 85 -4.56 -25.96 -13.43
C ARG A 85 -4.85 -24.47 -13.21
N ALA A 86 -5.88 -24.15 -12.44
CA ALA A 86 -6.25 -22.77 -12.13
C ALA A 86 -5.16 -22.03 -11.32
N VAL A 87 -4.53 -22.70 -10.35
CA VAL A 87 -3.43 -22.09 -9.57
C VAL A 87 -2.21 -21.83 -10.46
N GLN A 88 -1.87 -22.76 -11.35
CA GLN A 88 -0.76 -22.57 -12.28
C GLN A 88 -1.04 -21.42 -13.25
N ALA A 89 -2.23 -21.37 -13.86
CA ALA A 89 -2.63 -20.27 -14.73
C ALA A 89 -2.53 -18.90 -14.01
N PHE A 90 -2.98 -18.82 -12.76
CA PHE A 90 -2.84 -17.61 -11.95
C PHE A 90 -1.38 -17.20 -11.72
N ILE A 91 -0.50 -18.15 -11.41
CA ILE A 91 0.95 -17.90 -11.26
C ILE A 91 1.54 -17.37 -12.57
N ASP A 92 1.20 -17.99 -13.70
CA ASP A 92 1.71 -17.62 -15.02
C ASP A 92 1.26 -16.21 -15.41
N THR A 93 -0.01 -15.87 -15.17
CA THR A 93 -0.55 -14.51 -15.37
C THR A 93 0.17 -13.47 -14.51
N LEU A 94 0.48 -13.79 -13.24
CA LEU A 94 1.24 -12.88 -12.39
C LEU A 94 2.70 -12.71 -12.87
N ALA A 95 3.34 -13.79 -13.34
CA ALA A 95 4.68 -13.72 -13.90
C ALA A 95 4.73 -12.80 -15.13
N GLU A 96 3.71 -12.84 -15.98
CA GLU A 96 3.55 -11.98 -17.15
C GLU A 96 3.33 -10.52 -16.75
N ILE A 97 2.30 -10.22 -15.94
CA ILE A 97 1.95 -8.84 -15.55
C ILE A 97 3.12 -8.13 -14.86
N TYR A 98 3.83 -8.83 -13.97
CA TYR A 98 4.91 -8.24 -13.18
C TYR A 98 6.30 -8.48 -13.78
N SER A 99 6.40 -9.11 -14.97
CA SER A 99 7.68 -9.51 -15.58
C SER A 99 8.61 -10.22 -14.59
N ALA A 100 8.03 -10.99 -13.66
CA ALA A 100 8.73 -11.58 -12.54
C ALA A 100 9.12 -13.03 -12.85
N ARG A 101 10.38 -13.40 -12.61
CA ARG A 101 10.76 -14.82 -12.56
C ARG A 101 10.22 -15.41 -11.25
N LEU A 102 9.00 -15.91 -11.30
CA LEU A 102 8.46 -16.72 -10.21
C LEU A 102 9.12 -18.10 -10.25
N PRO A 103 9.60 -18.64 -9.13
CA PRO A 103 10.25 -19.95 -9.10
C PRO A 103 9.25 -21.02 -9.55
N VAL A 104 9.39 -21.43 -10.81
CA VAL A 104 8.69 -22.58 -11.36
C VAL A 104 9.24 -23.79 -10.62
N SER A 105 8.32 -24.60 -10.09
CA SER A 105 8.62 -25.84 -9.35
C SER A 105 9.52 -26.78 -10.15
#